data_AF-A0A7V8VQH5-F1
#
_entry.id   AF-A0A7V8VQH5-F1
#
_cell.length_a   1.000
_cell.length_b   1.000
_cell.length_c   1.000
_cell.angle_alpha   90.00
_cell.angle_beta   90.00
_cell.angle_gamma   90.00
#
_symmetry.space_group_name_H-M   'P 1'
#
loop_
_entity.id
_entity.type
_entity.pdbx_description
1 polymer ?
#
loop_
_entity_poly.entity_id
_entity_poly.type
_entity_poly.pdbx_seq_one_letter_code
_entity_poly.pdbx_strand_id
1 'polypeptide(L)' 'VYVAGIYAALAEHDSAFEWLGRGFEARDDWMIYLRADPIFDRLRSDPRFPRLLAQVGP' A
#
# COMPACT_ATOMS: atom_id res chain seq x y z
N VAL A 1 -5.96 2.90 -5.07
CA VAL A 1 -5.61 2.30 -3.75
C VAL A 1 -6.70 1.42 -3.10
N TYR A 2 -8.01 1.65 -3.28
CA TYR A 2 -9.09 0.86 -2.65
C TYR A 2 -8.99 -0.66 -2.81
N VAL A 3 -8.59 -1.15 -3.99
CA VAL A 3 -8.42 -2.58 -4.24
C VAL A 3 -7.32 -3.19 -3.36
N ALA A 4 -6.20 -2.49 -3.18
CA ALA A 4 -5.16 -2.92 -2.26
C ALA A 4 -5.65 -2.99 -0.81
N GLY A 5 -6.51 -2.05 -0.39
CA GLY A 5 -7.12 -2.06 0.93
C GLY A 5 -7.98 -3.30 1.19
N ILE A 6 -8.73 -3.76 0.18
CA ILE A 6 -9.53 -5.00 0.26
C ILE A 6 -8.61 -6.21 0.49
N TYR A 7 -7.55 -6.35 -0.31
CA TYR A 7 -6.59 -7.45 -0.15
C TYR A 7 -5.86 -7.40 1.20
N ALA A 8 -5.50 -6.21 1.68
CA ALA A 8 -4.93 -6.02 3.01
C ALA A 8 -5.91 -6.45 4.13
N ALA A 9 -7.19 -6.15 3.98
CA ALA A 9 -8.24 -6.58 4.90
C ALA A 9 -8.48 -8.10 4.88
N LEU A 10 -8.16 -8.78 3.78
CA LEU A 10 -8.21 -10.24 3.64
C LEU A 10 -6.91 -10.95 4.06
N ALA A 11 -5.89 -10.20 4.50
CA ALA A 11 -4.53 -10.71 4.76
C ALA A 11 -3.84 -11.33 3.52
N GLU A 12 -4.32 -10.98 2.32
CA GLU A 12 -3.72 -11.35 1.04
C GLU A 12 -2.64 -10.34 0.65
N HIS A 13 -1.54 -10.34 1.42
CA HIS A 13 -0.54 -9.27 1.36
C HIS A 13 0.12 -9.14 -0.02
N ASP A 14 0.37 -10.24 -0.73
CA ASP A 14 1.01 -10.21 -2.04
C ASP A 14 0.16 -9.46 -3.07
N SER A 15 -1.15 -9.74 -3.12
CA SER A 15 -2.09 -9.02 -3.98
C SER A 15 -2.25 -7.56 -3.56
N ALA A 16 -2.24 -7.28 -2.25
CA ALA A 16 -2.22 -5.90 -1.75
C ALA A 16 -1.01 -5.13 -2.28
N PHE A 17 0.19 -5.69 -2.19
CA PHE A 17 1.41 -5.05 -2.70
C PHE A 17 1.43 -4.91 -4.22
N GLU A 18 0.90 -5.89 -4.95
CA GLU A 18 0.75 -5.78 -6.41
C GLU A 18 -0.11 -4.56 -6.78
N TRP A 19 -1.26 -4.40 -6.13
CA TRP A 19 -2.16 -3.27 -6.38
C TRP A 19 -1.59 -1.93 -5.91
N LEU A 20 -0.82 -1.92 -4.81
CA LEU A 20 -0.09 -0.71 -4.39
C LEU A 20 1.01 -0.32 -5.38
N GLY A 21 1.72 -1.29 -5.96
CA GLY A 21 2.70 -1.04 -7.03
C GLY A 21 2.06 -0.40 -8.25
N ARG A 22 0.91 -0.93 -8.70
CA ARG A 22 0.12 -0.32 -9.79
C ARG A 22 -0.32 1.12 -9.46
N GLY A 23 -0.78 1.36 -8.22
CA GLY A 23 -1.14 2.70 -7.75
C GLY A 23 0.03 3.68 -7.78
N PHE A 24 1.22 3.22 -7.37
CA PHE A 24 2.45 3.99 -7.44
C PHE A 24 2.84 4.34 -8.88
N GLU A 25 2.85 3.36 -9.79
CA GLU A 25 3.17 3.57 -11.22
C GLU A 25 2.18 4.54 -11.89
N ALA A 26 0.90 4.44 -11.56
CA ALA A 26 -0.15 5.32 -12.04
C ALA A 26 -0.11 6.73 -11.44
N ARG A 27 0.77 6.98 -10.45
CA ARG A 27 0.79 8.21 -9.65
C ARG A 27 -0.58 8.56 -9.07
N ASP A 28 -1.27 7.53 -8.54
CA ASP A 28 -2.55 7.70 -7.85
C ASP A 28 -2.36 8.66 -6.67
N ASP A 29 -3.09 9.79 -6.68
CA ASP A 29 -3.00 10.83 -5.65
C ASP A 29 -3.21 10.27 -4.24
N TRP A 30 -3.98 9.18 -4.12
CA TRP A 30 -4.27 8.58 -2.83
C TRP A 30 -3.07 7.87 -2.20
N MET A 31 -2.00 7.62 -2.97
CA MET A 31 -0.75 7.05 -2.47
C MET A 31 -0.13 7.90 -1.36
N ILE A 32 -0.38 9.21 -1.32
CA ILE A 32 0.12 10.09 -0.26
C ILE A 32 -0.41 9.71 1.14
N TYR A 33 -1.58 9.07 1.21
CA TYR A 33 -2.20 8.64 2.47
C TYR A 33 -1.74 7.26 2.93
N LEU A 34 -0.93 6.56 2.13
CA LEU A 34 -0.51 5.18 2.40
C LEU A 34 0.10 5.01 3.80
N ARG A 35 0.85 6.02 4.28
CA ARG A 35 1.45 6.00 5.62
C ARG A 35 0.41 6.11 6.74
N ALA A 36 -0.65 6.88 6.54
CA ALA A 36 -1.61 7.25 7.57
C ALA A 36 -2.84 6.34 7.61
N ASP A 37 -3.23 5.73 6.49
CA ASP A 37 -4.48 4.97 6.42
C ASP A 37 -4.43 3.67 7.25
N PRO A 38 -5.36 3.46 8.21
CA PRO A 38 -5.42 2.24 9.02
C PRO A 38 -5.68 0.95 8.23
N ILE A 39 -6.23 1.03 7.01
CA ILE A 39 -6.50 -0.16 6.19
C ILE A 39 -5.22 -0.94 5.86
N PHE A 40 -4.06 -0.28 5.96
CA PHE A 40 -2.74 -0.88 5.73
C PHE A 40 -1.98 -1.24 7.00
N ASP A 41 -2.60 -1.15 8.19
CA ASP A 41 -1.96 -1.49 9.46
C ASP A 41 -1.35 -2.90 9.43
N ARG A 42 -2.03 -3.85 8.79
CA ARG A 42 -1.56 -5.24 8.63
C ARG A 42 -0.36 -5.39 7.69
N LEU A 43 -0.18 -4.45 6.75
CA LEU A 43 0.98 -4.43 5.86
C LEU A 43 2.18 -3.74 6.51
N ARG A 44 2.00 -2.94 7.56
CA ARG A 44 3.10 -2.20 8.20
C ARG A 44 4.18 -3.10 8.81
N SER A 45 3.85 -4.35 9.16
CA SER A 45 4.83 -5.34 9.62
C SER A 45 5.61 -6.01 8.49
N ASP A 46 5.13 -5.91 7.24
CA ASP A 46 5.81 -6.48 6.08
C ASP A 46 6.98 -5.58 5.65
N PRO A 47 8.20 -6.13 5.47
CA PRO A 47 9.38 -5.34 5.11
C PRO A 47 9.28 -4.66 3.75
N ARG A 48 8.32 -5.04 2.89
CA ARG A 48 8.03 -4.36 1.62
C ARG A 48 7.35 -3.00 1.82
N PHE A 49 6.61 -2.82 2.90
CA PHE A 49 5.87 -1.58 3.18
C PHE A 49 6.77 -0.35 3.35
N PRO A 50 7.81 -0.35 4.20
CA PRO A 50 8.72 0.80 4.30
C PRO A 50 9.48 1.07 2.98
N ARG A 51 9.76 0.04 2.17
CA ARG A 51 10.39 0.22 0.84
C ARG A 51 9.46 0.92 -0.15
N LEU A 52 8.16 0.63 -0.08
CA LEU A 52 7.16 1.31 -0.91
C LEU A 52 6.97 2.76 -0.46
N LEU A 53 6.89 3.03 0.86
CA LEU A 53 6.79 4.39 1.38
C LEU A 53 7.97 5.27 0.96
N ALA A 54 9.19 4.73 0.95
CA ALA A 54 10.37 5.46 0.49
C ALA A 54 10.30 5.90 -0.97
N GLN A 55 9.51 5.20 -1.80
CA GLN A 55 9.32 5.53 -3.22
C GLN A 55 8.23 6.57 -3.44
N VAL A 56 7.16 6.53 -2.62
CA VAL A 56 6.04 7.50 -2.67
C VAL A 56 6.49 8.91 -2.28
N GLY A 57 7.56 9.03 -1.49
CA GLY A 57 8.11 10.30 -1.03
C GLY A 57 7.81 10.57 0.45
N PRO A 58 8.43 11.63 1.02
CA PRO A 58 8.23 12.02 2.42
C PRO A 58 6.79 12.44 2.75
#